data_AF-A0A2R7JD88-F1
#
_entry.id   AF-A0A2R7JD88-F1
#
_cell.length_a   1.000
_cell.length_b   1.000
_cell.length_c   1.000
_cell.angle_alpha   90.00
_cell.angle_beta   90.00
_cell.angle_gamma   90.00
#
_symmetry.space_group_name_H-M   'P 1'
#
loop_
_entity.id
_entity.type
_entity.pdbx_description
1 polymer ?
#
loop_
_entity_poly.entity_id
_entity_poly.type
_entity_poly.pdbx_seq_one_letter_code
_entity_poly.pdbx_strand_id
1 'polypeptide(L)'
;MLSAAASAREILRRLHDVMASRTAPQAKLNAVVGIVGEAMASEVCSIYLLREGLLELYATRGLAQEAVHVTKLALGEGLVGTIAAQVETLNLDEAASHPDFAYKPETGEDRFHSFAGVPIIRREQAVGVLCVQHVESRKYDDVEIEALQTVAMVLSELIANAELVDASGAATVRPQSTAPMRIPGLKLVEGMASGYAVFHQPRVHVEHTVAEDTEAERHRVYAAFDKMREQIERIAAQAEFGVGGEHEEVLETYKMFAYDEGWSRRINEAIDSGLTAEAAIERVQQRTRMRMRQIDDPLLADRMHDLEDLSNRLLRTVSGQMGTAAQMGLRQDTILIARNLGPAELLEYDRRRLKGVILEEGSLTAHVTIVARAMGVPVLGRVRDVRRLIGEGDLLLLDVTAGNVFARPSTAMEEAFETALDLRQKRKAVFAALKNVAPVTKDGHRVTVMVNAGLRDDVSALDVTGADGIGLFRTEFQFLVSATLPSRDRQQRLYKDVLEAAGDRPVIFRTVDIGGDKALPYLNKDDADEENPAMGWRAIRLALERDGLMKVQ
;
A
#
# COMPACT_ATOMS: atom_id res chain seq x y z
N MET A 1 23.11 5.36 -33.22
CA MET A 1 22.78 4.67 -31.96
C MET A 1 21.31 4.35 -31.98
N LEU A 2 20.92 3.11 -31.66
CA LEU A 2 19.52 2.75 -31.46
C LEU A 2 18.96 3.60 -30.30
N SER A 3 17.69 4.01 -30.37
CA SER A 3 17.05 4.62 -29.20
C SER A 3 17.02 3.60 -28.06
N ALA A 4 17.01 4.07 -26.81
CA ALA A 4 16.99 3.17 -25.66
C ALA A 4 15.79 2.20 -25.67
N ALA A 5 14.64 2.62 -26.24
CA ALA A 5 13.48 1.76 -26.48
C ALA A 5 13.74 0.66 -27.54
N ALA A 6 14.50 0.96 -28.60
CA ALA A 6 14.88 -0.03 -29.60
C ALA A 6 15.92 -1.03 -29.06
N SER A 7 16.81 -0.59 -28.15
CA SER A 7 17.73 -1.48 -27.43
C SER A 7 16.96 -2.42 -26.48
N ALA A 8 16.02 -1.89 -25.70
CA ALA A 8 15.17 -2.69 -24.81
C ALA A 8 14.35 -3.75 -25.57
N ARG A 9 13.78 -3.38 -26.73
CA ARG A 9 13.04 -4.32 -27.59
C ARG A 9 13.94 -5.43 -28.16
N GLU A 10 15.17 -5.10 -28.56
CA GLU A 10 16.13 -6.10 -29.05
C GLU A 10 16.64 -7.02 -27.92
N ILE A 11 16.87 -6.48 -26.72
CA ILE A 11 17.18 -7.27 -25.52
C ILE A 11 16.04 -8.26 -25.26
N LEU A 12 14.79 -7.77 -25.18
CA LEU A 12 13.62 -8.62 -24.94
C LEU A 12 13.45 -9.71 -26.00
N ARG A 13 13.65 -9.37 -27.28
CA ARG A 13 13.58 -10.35 -28.38
C ARG A 13 14.64 -11.44 -28.24
N ARG A 14 15.90 -11.06 -27.98
CA ARG A 14 17.01 -12.01 -27.77
C ARG A 14 16.80 -12.86 -26.52
N LEU A 15 16.28 -12.27 -25.44
CA LEU A 15 15.93 -13.00 -24.22
C LEU A 15 14.83 -14.00 -24.52
N HIS A 16 13.75 -13.60 -25.19
CA HIS A 16 12.67 -14.49 -25.59
C HIS A 16 13.17 -15.69 -26.41
N ASP A 17 14.07 -15.48 -27.38
CA ASP A 17 14.68 -16.56 -28.17
C ASP A 17 15.48 -17.55 -27.28
N VAL A 18 16.23 -17.04 -26.30
CA VAL A 18 16.94 -17.87 -25.31
C VAL A 18 15.97 -18.63 -24.42
N MET A 19 14.89 -17.98 -23.97
CA MET A 19 13.84 -18.56 -23.14
C MET A 19 13.13 -19.71 -23.85
N ALA A 20 12.78 -19.52 -25.13
CA ALA A 20 12.12 -20.51 -25.98
C ALA A 20 13.03 -21.69 -26.40
N SER A 21 14.36 -21.52 -26.32
CA SER A 21 15.31 -22.57 -26.67
C SER A 21 15.23 -23.80 -25.72
N ARG A 22 15.54 -25.00 -26.23
CA ARG A 22 15.54 -26.26 -25.45
C ARG A 22 16.84 -26.49 -24.64
N THR A 23 17.57 -25.43 -24.33
CA THR A 23 18.84 -25.51 -23.58
C THR A 23 18.61 -25.69 -22.08
N ALA A 24 19.63 -26.19 -21.37
CA ALA A 24 19.55 -26.35 -19.92
C ALA A 24 19.41 -24.99 -19.21
N PRO A 25 18.70 -24.90 -18.07
CA PRO A 25 18.43 -23.63 -17.39
C PRO A 25 19.70 -22.81 -17.07
N GLN A 26 20.78 -23.47 -16.64
CA GLN A 26 22.07 -22.82 -16.40
C GLN A 26 22.65 -22.17 -17.67
N ALA A 27 22.56 -22.86 -18.81
CA ALA A 27 23.04 -22.33 -20.08
C ALA A 27 22.22 -21.11 -20.53
N LYS A 28 20.92 -21.10 -20.23
CA LYS A 28 20.06 -19.93 -20.46
C LYS A 28 20.49 -18.75 -19.60
N LEU A 29 20.70 -18.93 -18.29
CA LEU A 29 21.18 -17.86 -17.41
C LEU A 29 22.52 -17.28 -17.86
N ASN A 30 23.45 -18.13 -18.29
CA ASN A 30 24.74 -17.71 -18.85
C ASN A 30 24.56 -16.89 -20.15
N ALA A 31 23.64 -17.29 -21.03
CA ALA A 31 23.32 -16.52 -22.23
C ALA A 31 22.67 -15.18 -21.88
N VAL A 32 21.81 -15.13 -20.86
CA VAL A 32 21.16 -13.88 -20.40
C VAL A 32 22.18 -12.87 -19.92
N VAL A 33 23.12 -13.23 -19.02
CA VAL A 33 24.16 -12.30 -18.56
C VAL A 33 25.06 -11.81 -19.71
N GLY A 34 25.26 -12.64 -20.73
CA GLY A 34 25.92 -12.26 -21.97
C GLY A 34 25.16 -11.17 -22.73
N ILE A 35 23.87 -11.42 -23.02
CA ILE A 35 22.99 -10.49 -23.76
C ILE A 35 22.86 -9.15 -23.03
N VAL A 36 22.63 -9.18 -21.72
CA VAL A 36 22.47 -7.97 -20.89
C VAL A 36 23.77 -7.17 -20.88
N GLY A 37 24.90 -7.83 -20.62
CA GLY A 37 26.21 -7.16 -20.63
C GLY A 37 26.54 -6.53 -21.99
N GLU A 38 26.19 -7.17 -23.12
CA GLU A 38 26.38 -6.59 -24.45
C GLU A 38 25.49 -5.36 -24.67
N ALA A 39 24.20 -5.49 -24.35
CA ALA A 39 23.24 -4.46 -24.69
C ALA A 39 23.31 -3.23 -23.78
N MET A 40 23.80 -3.40 -22.55
CA MET A 40 24.08 -2.32 -21.61
C MET A 40 25.51 -1.81 -21.70
N ALA A 41 26.34 -2.37 -22.59
CA ALA A 41 27.77 -2.11 -22.67
C ALA A 41 28.51 -2.26 -21.31
N SER A 42 27.99 -3.13 -20.44
CA SER A 42 28.48 -3.32 -19.08
C SER A 42 29.58 -4.38 -19.04
N GLU A 43 30.67 -4.08 -18.33
CA GLU A 43 31.76 -5.04 -18.12
C GLU A 43 31.32 -6.22 -17.25
N VAL A 44 30.46 -5.96 -16.26
CA VAL A 44 29.89 -6.98 -15.39
C VAL A 44 28.38 -7.10 -15.57
N CYS A 45 27.90 -8.34 -15.61
CA CYS A 45 26.49 -8.66 -15.42
C CYS A 45 26.38 -9.97 -14.64
N SER A 46 25.65 -9.98 -13.54
CA SER A 46 25.56 -11.13 -12.63
C SER A 46 24.12 -11.41 -12.21
N ILE A 47 23.79 -12.70 -12.07
CA ILE A 47 22.52 -13.19 -11.55
C ILE A 47 22.80 -13.98 -10.27
N TYR A 48 22.19 -13.55 -9.17
CA TYR A 48 22.16 -14.26 -7.90
C TYR A 48 20.77 -14.86 -7.70
N LEU A 49 20.67 -16.12 -7.27
CA LEU A 49 19.39 -16.78 -6.99
C LEU A 49 19.28 -17.14 -5.51
N LEU A 50 18.09 -16.98 -4.94
CA LEU A 50 17.81 -17.31 -3.55
C LEU A 50 17.52 -18.81 -3.41
N ARG A 51 18.37 -19.52 -2.65
CA ARG A 51 18.24 -20.95 -2.41
C ARG A 51 18.68 -21.31 -0.98
N GLU A 52 17.87 -22.10 -0.30
CA GLU A 52 18.07 -22.47 1.11
C GLU A 52 18.28 -21.26 2.04
N GLY A 53 17.67 -20.11 1.69
CA GLY A 53 17.78 -18.85 2.44
C GLY A 53 19.03 -18.02 2.15
N LEU A 54 19.88 -18.44 1.20
CA LEU A 54 21.09 -17.72 0.78
C LEU A 54 21.01 -17.34 -0.70
N LEU A 55 21.56 -16.18 -1.06
CA LEU A 55 21.75 -15.74 -2.44
C LEU A 55 23.05 -16.32 -2.98
N GLU A 56 22.96 -17.20 -3.95
CA GLU A 56 24.10 -17.84 -4.60
C GLU A 56 24.36 -17.20 -5.97
N LEU A 57 25.62 -16.94 -6.31
CA LEU A 57 25.99 -16.46 -7.65
C LEU A 57 25.81 -17.59 -8.67
N TYR A 58 24.82 -17.46 -9.55
CA TYR A 58 24.46 -18.51 -10.51
C TYR A 58 25.02 -18.26 -11.91
N ALA A 59 25.10 -17.01 -12.35
CA ALA A 59 25.67 -16.68 -13.65
C ALA A 59 26.35 -15.33 -13.59
N THR A 60 27.48 -15.19 -14.28
CA THR A 60 28.17 -13.91 -14.39
C THR A 60 28.90 -13.76 -15.71
N ARG A 61 28.99 -12.52 -16.18
CA ARG A 61 29.96 -12.04 -17.15
C ARG A 61 30.82 -10.99 -16.44
N GLY A 62 32.12 -10.99 -16.68
CA GLY A 62 33.05 -9.98 -16.15
C GLY A 62 33.70 -10.34 -14.81
N LEU A 63 32.96 -10.99 -13.90
CA LEU A 63 33.52 -11.53 -12.65
C LEU A 63 34.22 -12.88 -12.89
N ALA A 64 34.97 -13.32 -11.87
CA ALA A 64 35.65 -14.61 -11.88
C ALA A 64 34.65 -15.77 -12.06
N GLN A 65 34.82 -16.58 -13.11
CA GLN A 65 33.92 -17.71 -13.40
C GLN A 65 33.97 -18.80 -12.32
N GLU A 66 35.09 -18.91 -11.61
CA GLU A 66 35.29 -19.80 -10.47
C GLU A 66 34.50 -19.39 -9.22
N ALA A 67 33.95 -18.17 -9.18
CA ALA A 67 33.06 -17.73 -8.10
C ALA A 67 31.60 -18.24 -8.26
N VAL A 68 31.22 -18.71 -9.45
CA VAL A 68 29.88 -19.24 -9.73
C VAL A 68 29.63 -20.51 -8.90
N HIS A 69 28.49 -20.57 -8.21
CA HIS A 69 28.12 -21.59 -7.20
C HIS A 69 28.98 -21.63 -5.93
N VAL A 70 29.98 -20.75 -5.81
CA VAL A 70 30.87 -20.66 -4.64
C VAL A 70 30.47 -19.48 -3.76
N THR A 71 30.27 -18.30 -4.36
CA THR A 71 29.89 -17.09 -3.62
C THR A 71 28.44 -17.18 -3.16
N LYS A 72 28.24 -17.04 -1.85
CA LYS A 72 26.93 -17.03 -1.19
C LYS A 72 26.81 -15.82 -0.25
N LEU A 73 25.63 -15.22 -0.23
CA LEU A 73 25.31 -14.04 0.58
C LEU A 73 24.02 -14.30 1.37
N ALA A 74 23.98 -13.89 2.64
CA ALA A 74 22.74 -13.86 3.39
C ALA A 74 21.81 -12.74 2.90
N LEU A 75 20.50 -12.85 3.17
CA LEU A 75 19.57 -11.73 2.98
C LEU A 75 20.01 -10.55 3.87
N GLY A 76 20.12 -9.37 3.26
CA GLY A 76 20.66 -8.16 3.91
C GLY A 76 22.19 -8.06 3.95
N GLU A 77 22.93 -9.04 3.41
CA GLU A 77 24.40 -8.99 3.32
C GLU A 77 24.86 -8.43 1.97
N GLY A 78 25.60 -7.32 1.99
CA GLY A 78 26.06 -6.69 0.75
C GLY A 78 24.94 -5.98 -0.01
N LEU A 79 25.29 -5.27 -1.08
CA LEU A 79 24.32 -4.59 -1.94
C LEU A 79 23.27 -5.56 -2.50
N VAL A 80 23.71 -6.76 -2.92
CA VAL A 80 22.84 -7.81 -3.45
C VAL A 80 21.89 -8.35 -2.38
N GLY A 81 22.39 -8.60 -1.17
CA GLY A 81 21.55 -9.03 -0.05
C GLY A 81 20.53 -7.97 0.37
N THR A 82 20.92 -6.69 0.38
CA THR A 82 20.02 -5.56 0.68
C THR A 82 18.89 -5.47 -0.35
N ILE A 83 19.22 -5.56 -1.66
CA ILE A 83 18.22 -5.57 -2.74
C ILE A 83 17.19 -6.68 -2.53
N ALA A 84 17.64 -7.90 -2.23
CA ALA A 84 16.75 -9.04 -2.05
C ALA A 84 15.89 -8.93 -0.77
N ALA A 85 16.46 -8.43 0.32
CA ALA A 85 15.76 -8.30 1.59
C ALA A 85 14.69 -7.21 1.56
N GLN A 86 14.98 -6.07 0.93
CA GLN A 86 14.09 -4.92 0.87
C GLN A 86 13.19 -4.94 -0.38
N VAL A 87 13.52 -5.78 -1.37
CA VAL A 87 12.87 -5.86 -2.68
C VAL A 87 12.93 -4.50 -3.39
N GLU A 88 14.13 -3.93 -3.48
CA GLU A 88 14.37 -2.57 -3.99
C GLU A 88 15.48 -2.53 -5.02
N THR A 89 15.38 -1.60 -5.98
CA THR A 89 16.44 -1.36 -6.97
C THR A 89 17.47 -0.40 -6.37
N LEU A 90 18.76 -0.72 -6.51
CA LEU A 90 19.87 0.18 -6.19
C LEU A 90 20.53 0.68 -7.49
N ASN A 91 20.87 1.96 -7.54
CA ASN A 91 21.59 2.61 -8.64
C ASN A 91 22.60 3.60 -8.06
N LEU A 92 23.86 3.17 -8.00
CA LEU A 92 24.97 3.81 -7.31
C LEU A 92 26.08 4.13 -8.31
N ASP A 93 26.62 5.34 -8.21
CA ASP A 93 27.82 5.80 -8.93
C ASP A 93 29.12 5.30 -8.29
N GLU A 94 29.11 5.07 -6.98
CA GLU A 94 30.19 4.44 -6.23
C GLU A 94 29.65 3.41 -5.22
N ALA A 95 29.78 2.13 -5.55
CA ALA A 95 29.31 0.99 -4.77
C ALA A 95 29.98 0.93 -3.38
N ALA A 96 31.28 1.19 -3.32
CA ALA A 96 32.06 1.10 -2.08
C ALA A 96 31.67 2.16 -1.03
N SER A 97 30.97 3.22 -1.44
CA SER A 97 30.50 4.28 -0.54
C SER A 97 29.22 3.91 0.24
N HIS A 98 28.52 2.87 -0.18
CA HIS A 98 27.26 2.47 0.43
C HIS A 98 27.50 1.74 1.77
N PRO A 99 26.73 2.04 2.83
CA PRO A 99 26.94 1.47 4.17
C PRO A 99 26.83 -0.06 4.20
N ASP A 100 25.97 -0.63 3.36
CA ASP A 100 25.78 -2.08 3.25
C ASP A 100 26.75 -2.76 2.27
N PHE A 101 27.77 -2.05 1.74
CA PHE A 101 28.73 -2.68 0.83
C PHE A 101 29.54 -3.77 1.54
N ALA A 102 29.54 -4.97 0.98
CA ALA A 102 30.28 -6.11 1.52
C ALA A 102 31.23 -6.65 0.45
N TYR A 103 32.52 -6.40 0.64
CA TYR A 103 33.57 -6.79 -0.31
C TYR A 103 33.81 -8.31 -0.32
N LYS A 104 33.77 -8.92 -1.52
CA LYS A 104 34.05 -10.35 -1.75
C LYS A 104 35.26 -10.54 -2.67
N PRO A 105 36.48 -10.73 -2.13
CA PRO A 105 37.70 -10.81 -2.92
C PRO A 105 37.70 -11.94 -3.96
N GLU A 106 36.96 -13.03 -3.70
CA GLU A 106 36.83 -14.17 -4.61
C GLU A 106 36.10 -13.84 -5.93
N THR A 107 35.37 -12.73 -6.00
CA THR A 107 34.62 -12.33 -7.22
C THR A 107 35.47 -11.51 -8.19
N GLY A 108 36.55 -10.90 -7.71
CA GLY A 108 37.40 -9.98 -8.49
C GLY A 108 36.75 -8.61 -8.75
N GLU A 109 35.80 -8.19 -7.91
CA GLU A 109 35.00 -6.96 -8.10
C GLU A 109 35.74 -5.64 -7.80
N ASP A 110 37.01 -5.69 -7.35
CA ASP A 110 37.84 -4.56 -6.90
C ASP A 110 37.90 -3.35 -7.83
N ARG A 111 37.68 -3.57 -9.13
CA ARG A 111 37.94 -2.59 -10.19
C ARG A 111 36.68 -1.89 -10.66
N PHE A 112 35.52 -2.25 -10.13
CA PHE A 112 34.23 -1.69 -10.55
C PHE A 112 33.73 -0.69 -9.50
N HIS A 113 33.30 0.47 -10.00
CA HIS A 113 32.88 1.59 -9.17
C HIS A 113 31.35 1.70 -9.16
N SER A 114 30.73 1.76 -10.34
CA SER A 114 29.27 1.90 -10.42
C SER A 114 28.56 0.57 -10.26
N PHE A 115 27.38 0.60 -9.64
CA PHE A 115 26.54 -0.58 -9.40
C PHE A 115 25.08 -0.26 -9.65
N ALA A 116 24.43 -1.06 -10.50
CA ALA A 116 22.97 -1.11 -10.56
C ALA A 116 22.49 -2.54 -10.32
N GLY A 117 21.51 -2.70 -9.45
CA GLY A 117 20.94 -4.00 -9.13
C GLY A 117 19.43 -3.92 -8.98
N VAL A 118 18.73 -4.86 -9.59
CA VAL A 118 17.27 -4.98 -9.57
C VAL A 118 16.88 -6.34 -8.99
N PRO A 119 15.84 -6.42 -8.14
CA PRO A 119 15.36 -7.68 -7.63
C PRO A 119 14.66 -8.47 -8.74
N ILE A 120 14.90 -9.78 -8.79
CA ILE A 120 14.10 -10.72 -9.57
C ILE A 120 12.94 -11.13 -8.66
N ILE A 121 11.75 -10.61 -8.95
CA ILE A 121 10.59 -10.73 -8.04
C ILE A 121 9.66 -11.82 -8.53
N ARG A 122 9.20 -12.67 -7.62
CA ARG A 122 8.09 -13.58 -7.82
C ARG A 122 7.19 -13.56 -6.59
N ARG A 123 5.88 -13.38 -6.78
CA ARG A 123 4.90 -13.36 -5.67
C ARG A 123 5.27 -12.36 -4.55
N GLU A 124 5.72 -11.16 -4.94
CA GLU A 124 6.19 -10.08 -4.02
C GLU A 124 7.46 -10.41 -3.21
N GLN A 125 8.11 -11.55 -3.47
CA GLN A 125 9.36 -11.94 -2.84
C GLN A 125 10.49 -11.93 -3.86
N ALA A 126 11.68 -11.50 -3.44
CA ALA A 126 12.86 -11.64 -4.26
C ALA A 126 13.24 -13.13 -4.34
N VAL A 127 13.23 -13.69 -5.55
CA VAL A 127 13.77 -15.03 -5.85
C VAL A 127 15.22 -14.94 -6.34
N GLY A 128 15.72 -13.73 -6.56
CA GLY A 128 17.08 -13.47 -6.97
C GLY A 128 17.34 -11.98 -7.18
N VAL A 129 18.51 -11.66 -7.70
CA VAL A 129 18.95 -10.30 -8.02
C VAL A 129 19.72 -10.33 -9.34
N LEU A 130 19.41 -9.40 -10.24
CA LEU A 130 20.19 -9.12 -11.45
C LEU A 130 20.95 -7.83 -11.21
N CYS A 131 22.27 -7.84 -11.38
CA CYS A 131 23.10 -6.65 -11.21
C CYS A 131 24.14 -6.47 -12.32
N VAL A 132 24.54 -5.22 -12.53
CA VAL A 132 25.54 -4.78 -13.49
C VAL A 132 26.49 -3.79 -12.84
N GLN A 133 27.75 -3.78 -13.28
CA GLN A 133 28.79 -2.88 -12.77
C GLN A 133 29.68 -2.37 -13.91
N HIS A 134 30.15 -1.13 -13.80
CA HIS A 134 31.18 -0.57 -14.69
C HIS A 134 32.42 -0.11 -13.92
N VAL A 135 33.55 -0.09 -14.64
CA VAL A 135 34.81 0.49 -14.14
C VAL A 135 34.69 2.00 -13.99
N GLU A 136 33.93 2.68 -14.87
CA GLU A 136 33.70 4.10 -14.72
C GLU A 136 32.69 4.38 -13.59
N SER A 137 33.00 5.37 -12.75
CA SER A 137 32.05 5.91 -11.79
C SER A 137 31.01 6.72 -12.56
N ARG A 138 29.80 6.16 -12.66
CA ARG A 138 28.66 6.75 -13.34
C ARG A 138 27.37 6.28 -12.71
N LYS A 139 26.33 7.12 -12.75
CA LYS A 139 24.97 6.69 -12.44
C LYS A 139 24.32 6.14 -13.71
N TYR A 140 23.53 5.08 -13.58
CA TYR A 140 22.77 4.54 -14.70
C TYR A 140 21.59 5.44 -14.99
N ASP A 141 21.31 5.68 -16.27
CA ASP A 141 20.14 6.44 -16.69
C ASP A 141 18.86 5.66 -16.39
N ASP A 142 17.74 6.37 -16.21
CA ASP A 142 16.44 5.74 -15.90
C ASP A 142 16.07 4.64 -16.91
N VAL A 143 16.39 4.84 -18.19
CA VAL A 143 16.04 3.86 -19.23
C VAL A 143 16.89 2.59 -19.13
N GLU A 144 18.12 2.69 -18.64
CA GLU A 144 18.99 1.54 -18.39
C GLU A 144 18.46 0.71 -17.21
N ILE A 145 18.00 1.37 -16.15
CA ILE A 145 17.35 0.70 -15.01
C ILE A 145 16.04 0.03 -15.43
N GLU A 146 15.24 0.68 -16.28
CA GLU A 146 14.02 0.09 -16.83
C GLU A 146 14.29 -1.16 -17.66
N ALA A 147 15.37 -1.16 -18.45
CA ALA A 147 15.80 -2.33 -19.19
C ALA A 147 16.16 -3.48 -18.24
N LEU A 148 16.95 -3.22 -17.19
CA LEU A 148 17.28 -4.22 -16.17
C LEU A 148 16.04 -4.81 -15.50
N GLN A 149 15.10 -3.98 -15.06
CA GLN A 149 13.85 -4.42 -14.43
C GLN A 149 13.04 -5.32 -15.38
N THR A 150 12.97 -4.93 -16.65
CA THR A 150 12.31 -5.72 -17.70
C THR A 150 12.98 -7.10 -17.84
N VAL A 151 14.31 -7.17 -17.85
CA VAL A 151 15.03 -8.45 -17.89
C VAL A 151 14.77 -9.28 -16.63
N ALA A 152 14.78 -8.66 -15.45
CA ALA A 152 14.50 -9.33 -14.19
C ALA A 152 13.09 -9.94 -14.15
N MET A 153 12.09 -9.26 -14.71
CA MET A 153 10.74 -9.79 -14.86
C MET A 153 10.71 -11.04 -15.75
N VAL A 154 11.35 -11.00 -16.92
CA VAL A 154 11.43 -12.17 -17.82
C VAL A 154 12.20 -13.33 -17.17
N LEU A 155 13.29 -13.02 -16.45
CA LEU A 155 14.07 -14.02 -15.71
C LEU A 155 13.25 -14.71 -14.62
N SER A 156 12.36 -13.99 -13.94
CA SER A 156 11.49 -14.55 -12.91
C SER A 156 10.68 -15.75 -13.42
N GLU A 157 10.19 -15.66 -14.65
CA GLU A 157 9.46 -16.75 -15.33
C GLU A 157 10.37 -17.96 -15.62
N LEU A 158 11.60 -17.73 -16.10
CA LEU A 158 12.57 -18.81 -16.33
C LEU A 158 12.86 -19.59 -15.05
N ILE A 159 13.18 -18.84 -13.99
CA ILE A 159 13.61 -19.37 -12.72
C ILE A 159 12.48 -20.19 -12.08
N ALA A 160 11.24 -19.72 -12.26
CA ALA A 160 10.03 -20.42 -11.86
C ALA A 160 9.82 -21.75 -12.60
N ASN A 161 9.89 -21.74 -13.93
CA ASN A 161 9.62 -22.92 -14.76
C ASN A 161 10.71 -23.99 -14.67
N ALA A 162 11.93 -23.59 -14.32
CA ALA A 162 13.07 -24.48 -14.21
C ALA A 162 13.30 -25.04 -12.78
N GLU A 163 12.43 -24.73 -11.81
CA GLU A 163 12.56 -25.11 -10.39
C GLU A 163 13.96 -24.78 -9.81
N LEU A 164 14.58 -23.71 -10.30
CA LEU A 164 15.97 -23.35 -9.93
C LEU A 164 16.09 -22.69 -8.55
N VAL A 165 14.97 -22.22 -8.03
CA VAL A 165 14.83 -21.67 -6.69
C VAL A 165 13.91 -22.57 -5.91
N ASP A 166 14.07 -22.59 -4.59
CA ASP A 166 13.19 -23.39 -3.76
C ASP A 166 11.73 -23.02 -4.07
N ALA A 167 10.86 -24.02 -4.16
CA ALA A 167 9.41 -23.81 -4.17
C ALA A 167 8.90 -23.21 -2.83
N SER A 168 9.79 -22.69 -2.00
CA SER A 168 9.59 -22.03 -0.71
C SER A 168 8.84 -20.72 -0.90
N GLY A 169 7.54 -20.88 -1.08
CA GLY A 169 6.55 -19.86 -1.40
C GLY A 169 5.22 -20.52 -1.75
N ALA A 170 5.24 -21.80 -2.17
CA ALA A 170 4.17 -22.71 -1.77
C ALA A 170 4.25 -22.78 -0.25
N ALA A 171 3.33 -22.08 0.42
CA ALA A 171 3.00 -22.36 1.80
C ALA A 171 2.84 -23.87 1.90
N THR A 172 3.87 -24.55 2.41
CA THR A 172 3.67 -25.84 3.03
C THR A 172 2.65 -25.54 4.08
N VAL A 173 1.43 -26.02 3.82
CA VAL A 173 0.28 -25.98 4.71
C VAL A 173 0.73 -26.76 5.94
N ARG A 174 1.50 -26.10 6.82
CA ARG A 174 1.64 -26.54 8.19
C ARG A 174 0.20 -26.59 8.71
N PRO A 175 -0.20 -27.69 9.36
CA PRO A 175 -1.57 -27.82 9.84
C PRO A 175 -1.90 -26.56 10.65
N GLN A 176 -2.85 -25.76 10.13
CA GLN A 176 -3.41 -24.64 10.86
C GLN A 176 -3.91 -25.23 12.17
N SER A 177 -3.33 -24.81 13.29
CA SER A 177 -3.76 -25.28 14.61
C SER A 177 -5.25 -24.99 14.73
N THR A 178 -6.09 -26.00 14.88
CA THR A 178 -7.55 -25.84 14.98
C THR A 178 -7.98 -25.32 16.35
N ALA A 179 -7.03 -25.00 17.23
CA ALA A 179 -7.31 -24.50 18.56
C ALA A 179 -7.86 -23.07 18.52
N PRO A 180 -8.73 -22.70 19.49
CA PRO A 180 -9.12 -21.32 19.72
C PRO A 180 -7.88 -20.46 19.99
N MET A 181 -7.82 -19.30 19.35
CA MET A 181 -6.68 -18.39 19.53
C MET A 181 -7.12 -16.93 19.59
N ARG A 182 -6.37 -16.15 20.37
CA ARG A 182 -6.50 -14.70 20.47
C ARG A 182 -5.35 -14.05 19.71
N ILE A 183 -5.68 -13.11 18.83
CA ILE A 183 -4.71 -12.42 17.98
C ILE A 183 -4.85 -10.92 18.24
N PRO A 184 -3.81 -10.23 18.76
CA PRO A 184 -3.84 -8.79 19.00
C PRO A 184 -3.61 -7.99 17.71
N GLY A 185 -4.05 -6.74 17.69
CA GLY A 185 -3.79 -5.79 16.61
C GLY A 185 -3.93 -4.32 17.01
N LEU A 186 -3.62 -3.43 16.08
CA LEU A 186 -3.80 -1.98 16.21
C LEU A 186 -5.26 -1.60 16.00
N LYS A 187 -5.81 -0.79 16.91
CA LYS A 187 -7.20 -0.30 16.84
C LYS A 187 -7.29 0.82 15.80
N LEU A 188 -7.96 0.57 14.68
CA LEU A 188 -8.17 1.59 13.64
C LEU A 188 -9.59 2.16 13.70
N VAL A 189 -10.61 1.29 13.64
CA VAL A 189 -12.02 1.67 13.80
C VAL A 189 -12.66 0.79 14.87
N GLU A 190 -13.08 1.41 15.98
CA GLU A 190 -13.64 0.69 17.11
C GLU A 190 -14.99 0.03 16.77
N GLY A 191 -15.23 -1.14 17.38
CA GLY A 191 -16.49 -1.86 17.26
C GLY A 191 -16.31 -3.34 17.56
N MET A 192 -17.43 -4.05 17.58
CA MET A 192 -17.49 -5.49 17.75
C MET A 192 -18.25 -6.11 16.58
N ALA A 193 -17.74 -7.23 16.08
CA ALA A 193 -18.35 -7.94 14.97
C ALA A 193 -18.08 -9.45 15.09
N SER A 194 -19.04 -10.25 14.61
CA SER A 194 -18.87 -11.69 14.43
C SER A 194 -19.09 -12.00 12.95
N GLY A 195 -18.33 -12.95 12.42
CA GLY A 195 -18.49 -13.39 11.04
C GLY A 195 -17.40 -14.37 10.63
N TYR A 196 -17.54 -14.88 9.42
CA TYR A 196 -16.60 -15.84 8.86
C TYR A 196 -15.47 -15.16 8.11
N ALA A 197 -14.26 -15.66 8.30
CA ALA A 197 -13.05 -15.18 7.63
C ALA A 197 -13.19 -15.34 6.12
N VAL A 198 -13.06 -14.24 5.39
CA VAL A 198 -12.91 -14.25 3.93
C VAL A 198 -11.66 -13.47 3.59
N PHE A 199 -10.75 -14.09 2.84
CA PHE A 199 -9.57 -13.37 2.40
C PHE A 199 -9.93 -12.49 1.21
N HIS A 200 -9.69 -11.19 1.35
CA HIS A 200 -9.55 -10.32 0.21
C HIS A 200 -8.39 -10.86 -0.64
N GLN A 201 -8.67 -11.27 -1.87
CA GLN A 201 -7.65 -11.76 -2.79
C GLN A 201 -7.28 -10.67 -3.81
N PRO A 202 -6.19 -9.93 -3.58
CA PRO A 202 -5.52 -9.19 -4.64
C PRO A 202 -4.19 -9.88 -4.93
N ARG A 203 -4.17 -10.94 -5.74
CA ARG A 203 -2.90 -11.41 -6.34
C ARG A 203 -3.15 -11.85 -7.78
N VAL A 204 -3.08 -10.88 -8.68
CA VAL A 204 -2.89 -11.19 -10.10
C VAL A 204 -1.45 -11.64 -10.25
N HIS A 205 -1.26 -12.89 -10.67
CA HIS A 205 0.05 -13.38 -11.04
C HIS A 205 0.25 -13.08 -12.52
N VAL A 206 1.29 -12.29 -12.82
CA VAL A 206 1.75 -12.10 -14.20
C VAL A 206 2.45 -13.39 -14.62
N GLU A 207 1.72 -14.26 -15.30
CA GLU A 207 2.25 -15.57 -15.76
C GLU A 207 3.04 -15.44 -17.06
N HIS A 208 2.70 -14.45 -17.89
CA HIS A 208 3.34 -14.19 -19.17
C HIS A 208 3.84 -12.76 -19.24
N THR A 209 5.13 -12.60 -19.51
CA THR A 209 5.80 -11.29 -19.50
C THR A 209 5.97 -10.70 -20.90
N VAL A 210 6.13 -11.54 -21.93
CA VAL A 210 6.37 -11.13 -23.32
C VAL A 210 5.08 -11.20 -24.13
N ALA A 211 4.77 -10.13 -24.86
CA ALA A 211 3.60 -10.04 -25.71
C ALA A 211 3.84 -10.69 -27.08
N GLU A 212 2.87 -11.47 -27.56
CA GLU A 212 2.83 -11.95 -28.95
C GLU A 212 2.33 -10.86 -29.91
N ASP A 213 1.34 -10.07 -29.48
CA ASP A 213 0.76 -8.96 -30.23
C ASP A 213 0.62 -7.72 -29.32
N THR A 214 1.54 -6.76 -29.49
CA THR A 214 1.55 -5.52 -28.71
C THR A 214 0.31 -4.66 -28.95
N GLU A 215 -0.31 -4.72 -30.14
CA GLU A 215 -1.52 -3.96 -30.42
C GLU A 215 -2.73 -4.58 -29.73
N ALA A 216 -2.83 -5.91 -29.67
CA ALA A 216 -3.86 -6.59 -28.88
C ALA A 216 -3.74 -6.24 -27.38
N GLU A 217 -2.52 -6.28 -26.83
CA GLU A 217 -2.26 -5.89 -25.44
C GLU A 217 -2.58 -4.42 -25.16
N ARG A 218 -2.34 -3.52 -26.13
CA ARG A 218 -2.73 -2.11 -26.05
C ARG A 218 -4.25 -1.94 -25.90
N HIS A 219 -5.02 -2.65 -26.72
CA HIS A 219 -6.49 -2.61 -26.65
C HIS A 219 -7.02 -3.17 -25.32
N ARG A 220 -6.39 -4.22 -24.78
CA ARG A 220 -6.72 -4.75 -23.44
C ARG A 220 -6.53 -3.71 -22.35
N VAL A 221 -5.42 -2.96 -22.37
CA VAL A 221 -5.16 -1.89 -21.40
C VAL A 221 -6.18 -0.75 -21.52
N TYR A 222 -6.51 -0.30 -22.73
CA TYR A 222 -7.53 0.74 -22.90
C TYR A 222 -8.89 0.31 -22.37
N ALA A 223 -9.34 -0.90 -22.71
CA ALA A 223 -10.59 -1.45 -22.17
C ALA A 223 -10.57 -1.58 -20.64
N ALA A 224 -9.42 -1.91 -20.06
CA ALA A 224 -9.25 -1.97 -18.61
C ALA A 224 -9.32 -0.59 -17.94
N PHE A 225 -8.73 0.44 -18.56
CA PHE A 225 -8.85 1.82 -18.10
C PHE A 225 -10.30 2.32 -18.13
N ASP A 226 -11.02 2.08 -19.23
CA ASP A 226 -12.41 2.50 -19.37
C ASP A 226 -13.30 1.84 -18.32
N LYS A 227 -13.14 0.53 -18.11
CA LYS A 227 -13.87 -0.21 -17.08
C LYS A 227 -13.52 0.25 -15.67
N MET A 228 -12.25 0.56 -15.39
CA MET A 228 -11.83 1.11 -14.10
C MET A 228 -12.47 2.48 -13.85
N ARG A 229 -12.51 3.35 -14.87
CA ARG A 229 -13.17 4.67 -14.79
C ARG A 229 -14.66 4.53 -14.53
N GLU A 230 -15.37 3.67 -15.27
CA GLU A 230 -16.79 3.36 -15.05
C GLU A 230 -17.06 2.84 -13.62
N GLN A 231 -16.16 2.03 -13.07
CA GLN A 231 -16.29 1.55 -11.70
C GLN A 231 -16.09 2.68 -10.67
N ILE A 232 -15.10 3.56 -10.87
CA ILE A 232 -14.87 4.72 -10.01
C ILE A 232 -16.08 5.66 -10.04
N GLU A 233 -16.63 5.94 -11.22
CA GLU A 233 -17.84 6.76 -11.37
C GLU A 233 -19.05 6.13 -10.67
N ARG A 234 -19.22 4.81 -10.77
CA ARG A 234 -20.29 4.11 -10.04
C ARG A 234 -20.12 4.20 -8.53
N ILE A 235 -18.90 4.05 -8.03
CA ILE A 235 -18.62 4.19 -6.59
C ILE A 235 -18.92 5.62 -6.14
N ALA A 236 -18.51 6.62 -6.93
CA ALA A 236 -18.82 8.02 -6.66
C ALA A 236 -20.32 8.31 -6.67
N ALA A 237 -21.07 7.71 -7.59
CA ALA A 237 -22.52 7.87 -7.68
C ALA A 237 -23.30 7.09 -6.59
N GLN A 238 -22.78 5.94 -6.15
CA GLN A 238 -23.36 5.13 -5.07
C GLN A 238 -22.96 5.61 -3.68
N ALA A 239 -22.02 6.55 -3.59
CA ALA A 239 -21.68 7.23 -2.36
C ALA A 239 -22.81 8.18 -1.91
N GLU A 240 -24.01 7.65 -1.68
CA GLU A 240 -24.99 8.18 -0.73
C GLU A 240 -24.51 7.96 0.71
N PHE A 241 -23.21 8.17 0.96
CA PHE A 241 -22.77 8.51 2.30
C PHE A 241 -23.28 9.93 2.56
N GLY A 242 -23.66 10.22 3.81
CA GLY A 242 -24.29 11.49 4.18
C GLY A 242 -23.63 12.69 3.51
N VAL A 243 -24.47 13.62 3.04
CA VAL A 243 -24.14 14.75 2.18
C VAL A 243 -22.81 15.44 2.55
N GLY A 244 -21.76 15.13 1.79
CA GLY A 244 -20.49 15.84 1.66
C GLY A 244 -19.48 15.66 2.81
N GLY A 245 -18.40 14.92 2.52
CA GLY A 245 -17.25 14.70 3.40
C GLY A 245 -15.99 14.25 2.65
N GLU A 246 -14.91 13.97 3.39
CA GLU A 246 -13.53 13.68 2.92
C GLU A 246 -13.40 12.45 2.02
N HIS A 247 -14.36 11.54 2.07
CA HIS A 247 -14.46 10.42 1.14
C HIS A 247 -14.61 10.89 -0.32
N GLU A 248 -15.21 12.06 -0.56
CA GLU A 248 -15.29 12.67 -1.89
C GLU A 248 -13.91 13.18 -2.36
N GLU A 249 -13.07 13.75 -1.48
CA GLU A 249 -11.71 14.18 -1.83
C GLU A 249 -10.80 12.99 -2.18
N VAL A 250 -10.99 11.85 -1.51
CA VAL A 250 -10.32 10.58 -1.85
C VAL A 250 -10.78 10.10 -3.23
N LEU A 251 -12.08 10.11 -3.51
CA LEU A 251 -12.60 9.68 -4.82
C LEU A 251 -12.15 10.60 -5.96
N GLU A 252 -12.07 11.92 -5.74
CA GLU A 252 -11.53 12.87 -6.71
C GLU A 252 -10.04 12.63 -6.98
N THR A 253 -9.26 12.24 -5.96
CA THR A 253 -7.87 11.80 -6.14
C THR A 253 -7.81 10.57 -7.04
N TYR A 254 -8.70 9.61 -6.84
CA TYR A 254 -8.73 8.37 -7.63
C TYR A 254 -9.11 8.65 -9.08
N LYS A 255 -10.06 9.57 -9.31
CA LYS A 255 -10.38 10.06 -10.66
C LYS A 255 -9.17 10.72 -11.30
N MET A 256 -8.50 11.65 -10.61
CA MET A 256 -7.32 12.33 -11.14
C MET A 256 -6.26 11.34 -11.66
N PHE A 257 -5.96 10.29 -10.89
CA PHE A 257 -5.04 9.23 -11.34
C PHE A 257 -5.62 8.37 -12.47
N ALA A 258 -6.89 7.96 -12.40
CA ALA A 258 -7.53 7.15 -13.44
C ALA A 258 -7.63 7.88 -14.81
N TYR A 259 -7.68 9.21 -14.80
CA TYR A 259 -7.66 10.06 -15.99
C TYR A 259 -6.27 10.61 -16.33
N ASP A 260 -5.20 10.22 -15.62
CA ASP A 260 -3.83 10.62 -15.93
C ASP A 260 -3.35 10.01 -17.27
N GLU A 261 -3.30 10.84 -18.31
CA GLU A 261 -2.78 10.46 -19.63
C GLU A 261 -1.30 10.06 -19.59
N GLY A 262 -0.52 10.63 -18.68
CA GLY A 262 0.88 10.27 -18.45
C GLY A 262 1.04 8.85 -17.90
N TRP A 263 0.13 8.41 -17.04
CA TRP A 263 0.13 7.03 -16.55
C TRP A 263 -0.19 6.03 -17.68
N SER A 264 -1.25 6.30 -18.44
CA SER A 264 -1.61 5.47 -19.60
C SER A 264 -0.48 5.42 -20.64
N ARG A 265 0.15 6.57 -20.94
CA ARG A 265 1.27 6.64 -21.87
C ARG A 265 2.47 5.81 -21.44
N ARG A 266 2.88 5.86 -20.15
CA ARG A 266 3.99 5.04 -19.64
C ARG A 266 3.72 3.54 -19.75
N ILE A 267 2.48 3.10 -19.53
CA ILE A 267 2.09 1.69 -19.72
C ILE A 267 2.16 1.32 -21.20
N ASN A 268 1.68 2.19 -22.09
CA ASN A 268 1.77 1.98 -23.53
C ASN A 268 3.21 1.91 -24.05
N GLU A 269 4.09 2.78 -23.56
CA GLU A 269 5.54 2.74 -23.86
C GLU A 269 6.18 1.42 -23.38
N ALA A 270 5.65 0.83 -22.29
CA ALA A 270 6.08 -0.48 -21.82
C ALA A 270 5.59 -1.63 -22.71
N ILE A 271 4.35 -1.57 -23.17
CA ILE A 271 3.83 -2.51 -24.18
C ILE A 271 4.62 -2.39 -25.48
N ASP A 272 4.97 -1.18 -25.90
CA ASP A 272 5.81 -0.95 -27.07
C ASP A 272 7.18 -1.62 -26.96
N SER A 273 7.69 -1.85 -25.75
CA SER A 273 8.95 -2.60 -25.59
C SER A 273 8.79 -4.11 -25.85
N GLY A 274 7.57 -4.64 -25.94
CA GLY A 274 7.26 -6.05 -26.16
C GLY A 274 6.69 -6.77 -24.92
N LEU A 275 6.21 -6.03 -23.93
CA LEU A 275 5.62 -6.59 -22.71
C LEU A 275 4.11 -6.82 -22.86
N THR A 276 3.60 -7.84 -22.15
CA THR A 276 2.15 -8.01 -21.94
C THR A 276 1.57 -6.83 -21.15
N ALA A 277 0.26 -6.65 -21.21
CA ALA A 277 -0.45 -5.61 -20.47
C ALA A 277 -0.18 -5.70 -18.96
N GLU A 278 -0.23 -6.91 -18.39
CA GLU A 278 0.04 -7.18 -16.99
C GLU A 278 1.48 -6.79 -16.60
N ALA A 279 2.46 -7.22 -17.39
CA ALA A 279 3.86 -6.91 -17.15
C ALA A 279 4.15 -5.41 -17.32
N ALA A 280 3.51 -4.75 -18.27
CA ALA A 280 3.63 -3.31 -18.48
C ALA A 280 3.13 -2.51 -17.27
N ILE A 281 1.97 -2.88 -16.70
CA ILE A 281 1.42 -2.25 -15.50
C ILE A 281 2.36 -2.46 -14.29
N GLU A 282 2.81 -3.70 -14.06
CA GLU A 282 3.71 -4.03 -12.95
C GLU A 282 5.04 -3.25 -13.05
N ARG A 283 5.62 -3.16 -14.26
CA ARG A 283 6.85 -2.37 -14.48
C ARG A 283 6.67 -0.90 -14.14
N VAL A 284 5.57 -0.28 -14.59
CA VAL A 284 5.28 1.13 -14.32
C VAL A 284 5.05 1.37 -12.82
N GLN A 285 4.38 0.44 -12.13
CA GLN A 285 4.19 0.49 -10.68
C GLN A 285 5.53 0.43 -9.93
N GLN A 286 6.39 -0.54 -10.25
CA GLN A 286 7.71 -0.70 -9.62
C GLN A 286 8.60 0.53 -9.82
N ARG A 287 8.62 1.09 -11.04
CA ARG A 287 9.36 2.33 -11.32
C ARG A 287 8.84 3.51 -10.50
N THR A 288 7.51 3.65 -10.40
CA THR A 288 6.92 4.76 -9.65
C THR A 288 7.24 4.64 -8.16
N ARG A 289 7.20 3.42 -7.62
CA ARG A 289 7.61 3.12 -6.25
C ARG A 289 9.08 3.48 -5.98
N MET A 290 9.98 3.14 -6.90
CA MET A 290 11.41 3.50 -6.77
C MET A 290 11.62 5.01 -6.70
N ARG A 291 11.00 5.78 -7.61
CA ARG A 291 11.17 7.24 -7.65
C ARG A 291 10.64 7.92 -6.40
N MET A 292 9.50 7.46 -5.90
CA MET A 292 8.84 8.08 -4.75
C MET A 292 9.52 7.76 -3.43
N ARG A 293 10.20 6.61 -3.29
CA ARG A 293 11.02 6.31 -2.10
C ARG A 293 12.24 7.22 -1.94
N GLN A 294 12.71 7.84 -3.03
CA GLN A 294 13.76 8.85 -2.96
C GLN A 294 13.22 10.21 -2.45
N ILE A 295 11.91 10.30 -2.24
CA ILE A 295 11.25 11.51 -1.77
C ILE A 295 10.81 11.27 -0.33
N ASP A 296 11.50 11.89 0.63
CA ASP A 296 11.13 11.82 2.04
C ASP A 296 9.95 12.75 2.36
N ASP A 297 8.80 12.53 1.74
CA ASP A 297 7.57 13.30 2.00
C ASP A 297 6.42 12.36 2.41
N PRO A 298 5.94 12.43 3.68
CA PRO A 298 4.82 11.63 4.17
C PRO A 298 3.54 11.76 3.34
N LEU A 299 3.28 12.93 2.74
CA LEU A 299 2.10 13.13 1.88
C LEU A 299 2.22 12.33 0.58
N LEU A 300 3.40 12.34 -0.03
CA LEU A 300 3.65 11.56 -1.24
C LEU A 300 3.63 10.06 -0.95
N ALA A 301 4.02 9.65 0.27
CA ALA A 301 3.89 8.27 0.74
C ALA A 301 2.42 7.81 0.89
N ASP A 302 1.51 8.67 1.37
CA ASP A 302 0.09 8.32 1.42
C ASP A 302 -0.53 8.26 0.00
N ARG A 303 -0.16 9.19 -0.90
CA ARG A 303 -0.59 9.19 -2.31
C ARG A 303 -0.05 8.00 -3.10
N MET A 304 1.12 7.50 -2.73
CA MET A 304 1.70 6.27 -3.27
C MET A 304 0.77 5.08 -3.05
N HIS A 305 0.24 4.93 -1.84
CA HIS A 305 -0.67 3.82 -1.53
C HIS A 305 -1.95 3.89 -2.35
N ASP A 306 -2.48 5.09 -2.62
CA ASP A 306 -3.64 5.27 -3.50
C ASP A 306 -3.32 4.88 -4.96
N LEU A 307 -2.14 5.24 -5.46
CA LEU A 307 -1.70 4.84 -6.80
C LEU A 307 -1.43 3.33 -6.89
N GLU A 308 -0.89 2.73 -5.84
CA GLU A 308 -0.70 1.28 -5.74
C GLU A 308 -2.04 0.55 -5.80
N ASP A 309 -3.07 1.02 -5.09
CA ASP A 309 -4.43 0.46 -5.14
C ASP A 309 -5.00 0.51 -6.57
N LEU A 310 -4.92 1.68 -7.22
CA LEU A 310 -5.38 1.83 -8.61
C LEU A 310 -4.60 0.94 -9.59
N SER A 311 -3.28 0.80 -9.40
CA SER A 311 -2.45 -0.08 -10.23
C SER A 311 -2.85 -1.54 -10.08
N ASN A 312 -3.10 -1.98 -8.84
CA ASN A 312 -3.58 -3.33 -8.55
C ASN A 312 -4.98 -3.56 -9.15
N ARG A 313 -5.86 -2.56 -9.11
CA ARG A 313 -7.18 -2.60 -9.74
C ARG A 313 -7.11 -2.72 -11.25
N LEU A 314 -6.25 -1.94 -11.89
CA LEU A 314 -6.03 -2.00 -13.34
C LEU A 314 -5.49 -3.38 -13.73
N LEU A 315 -4.53 -3.92 -12.98
CA LEU A 315 -3.95 -5.25 -13.18
C LEU A 315 -5.02 -6.36 -13.07
N ARG A 316 -5.94 -6.29 -12.10
CA ARG A 316 -7.09 -7.22 -11.98
C ARG A 316 -8.04 -7.12 -13.15
N THR A 317 -8.28 -5.90 -13.60
CA THR A 317 -9.21 -5.64 -14.70
C THR A 317 -8.68 -6.18 -16.02
N VAL A 318 -7.38 -5.99 -16.28
CA VAL A 318 -6.76 -6.43 -17.53
C VAL A 318 -6.56 -7.95 -17.59
N SER A 319 -6.22 -8.57 -16.47
CA SER A 319 -6.01 -10.03 -16.38
C SER A 319 -7.30 -10.86 -16.50
N GLY A 320 -8.46 -10.21 -16.56
CA GLY A 320 -9.75 -10.90 -16.57
C GLY A 320 -10.04 -11.64 -15.26
N GLN A 321 -9.16 -11.54 -14.26
CA GLN A 321 -9.36 -12.05 -12.91
C GLN A 321 -10.32 -11.15 -12.15
N MET A 322 -11.57 -11.19 -12.60
CA MET A 322 -12.73 -10.55 -11.96
C MET A 322 -13.21 -11.30 -10.69
N GLY A 323 -12.44 -12.28 -10.21
CA GLY A 323 -12.86 -13.18 -9.12
C GLY A 323 -12.61 -12.66 -7.70
N THR A 324 -12.65 -11.35 -7.42
CA THR A 324 -12.53 -10.89 -6.03
C THR A 324 -13.73 -11.36 -5.21
N ALA A 325 -13.55 -11.56 -3.90
CA ALA A 325 -14.67 -11.84 -3.00
C ALA A 325 -15.77 -10.76 -3.07
N ALA A 326 -15.42 -9.53 -3.44
CA ALA A 326 -16.38 -8.46 -3.70
C ALA A 326 -17.31 -8.78 -4.89
N GLN A 327 -16.77 -9.32 -5.99
CA GLN A 327 -17.55 -9.66 -7.19
C GLN A 327 -18.24 -11.02 -7.11
N MET A 328 -17.65 -12.01 -6.41
CA MET A 328 -18.32 -13.29 -6.12
C MET A 328 -19.50 -13.14 -5.15
N GLY A 329 -19.54 -12.01 -4.42
CA GLY A 329 -20.52 -11.73 -3.40
C GLY A 329 -20.22 -12.45 -2.09
N LEU A 330 -20.42 -11.74 -0.97
CA LEU A 330 -20.34 -12.34 0.35
C LEU A 330 -21.54 -13.29 0.54
N ARG A 331 -21.28 -14.54 0.92
CA ARG A 331 -22.34 -15.57 1.10
C ARG A 331 -23.03 -15.49 2.46
N GLN A 332 -22.37 -14.89 3.44
CA GLN A 332 -22.79 -14.81 4.84
C GLN A 332 -22.13 -13.61 5.52
N ASP A 333 -22.39 -13.42 6.81
CA ASP A 333 -21.71 -12.40 7.61
C ASP A 333 -20.21 -12.67 7.67
N THR A 334 -19.42 -11.68 7.25
CA THR A 334 -18.01 -11.86 6.93
C THR A 334 -17.13 -10.85 7.65
N ILE A 335 -16.00 -11.35 8.14
CA ILE A 335 -14.85 -10.53 8.52
C ILE A 335 -13.83 -10.64 7.38
N LEU A 336 -13.60 -9.53 6.69
CA LEU A 336 -12.69 -9.47 5.55
C LEU A 336 -11.24 -9.38 6.04
N ILE A 337 -10.36 -10.19 5.48
CA ILE A 337 -8.94 -10.21 5.83
C ILE A 337 -8.12 -9.79 4.62
N ALA A 338 -7.32 -8.75 4.74
CA ALA A 338 -6.46 -8.26 3.66
C ALA A 338 -5.05 -7.94 4.18
N ARG A 339 -4.06 -7.91 3.28
CA ARG A 339 -2.74 -7.37 3.64
C ARG A 339 -2.82 -5.85 3.79
N ASN A 340 -3.28 -5.21 2.72
CA ASN A 340 -3.71 -3.83 2.66
C ASN A 340 -5.08 -3.79 1.96
N LEU A 341 -5.87 -2.73 2.15
CA LEU A 341 -7.17 -2.58 1.51
C LEU A 341 -7.41 -1.10 1.18
N GLY A 342 -7.71 -0.81 -0.08
CA GLY A 342 -8.07 0.52 -0.51
C GLY A 342 -9.49 0.94 -0.11
N PRO A 343 -9.78 2.25 0.02
CA PRO A 343 -11.12 2.77 0.24
C PRO A 343 -12.11 2.36 -0.86
N ALA A 344 -11.68 2.37 -2.13
CA ALA A 344 -12.52 1.97 -3.25
C ALA A 344 -12.87 0.48 -3.21
N GLU A 345 -11.90 -0.38 -2.85
CA GLU A 345 -12.10 -1.82 -2.72
C GLU A 345 -13.08 -2.16 -1.59
N LEU A 346 -12.99 -1.45 -0.46
CA LEU A 346 -13.91 -1.61 0.67
C LEU A 346 -15.37 -1.33 0.27
N LEU A 347 -15.60 -0.35 -0.61
CA LEU A 347 -16.92 0.04 -1.11
C LEU A 347 -17.55 -0.97 -2.07
N GLU A 348 -16.75 -1.86 -2.68
CA GLU A 348 -17.28 -2.91 -3.55
C GLU A 348 -18.01 -4.03 -2.78
N TYR A 349 -17.81 -4.12 -1.47
CA TYR A 349 -18.41 -5.18 -0.65
C TYR A 349 -19.85 -4.86 -0.21
N ASP A 350 -20.71 -5.88 -0.21
CA ASP A 350 -22.06 -5.77 0.32
C ASP A 350 -22.04 -5.44 1.83
N ARG A 351 -22.43 -4.20 2.13
CA ARG A 351 -22.48 -3.62 3.48
C ARG A 351 -23.37 -4.40 4.44
N ARG A 352 -24.35 -5.16 3.94
CA ARG A 352 -25.23 -5.98 4.80
C ARG A 352 -24.47 -7.16 5.40
N ARG A 353 -23.45 -7.65 4.69
CA ARG A 353 -22.72 -8.88 5.01
C ARG A 353 -21.29 -8.62 5.47
N LEU A 354 -20.68 -7.50 5.08
CA LEU A 354 -19.39 -7.09 5.60
C LEU A 354 -19.54 -6.58 7.05
N LYS A 355 -19.06 -7.35 8.03
CA LYS A 355 -19.18 -7.02 9.45
C LYS A 355 -17.92 -6.44 10.08
N GLY A 356 -16.75 -6.66 9.49
CA GLY A 356 -15.47 -6.18 10.01
C GLY A 356 -14.32 -6.40 9.04
N VAL A 357 -13.21 -5.73 9.28
CA VAL A 357 -11.98 -5.83 8.47
C VAL A 357 -10.77 -6.06 9.37
N ILE A 358 -9.88 -6.95 8.93
CA ILE A 358 -8.58 -7.20 9.54
C ILE A 358 -7.51 -6.94 8.48
N LEU A 359 -6.51 -6.10 8.82
CA LEU A 359 -5.41 -5.75 7.93
C LEU A 359 -4.06 -6.18 8.51
N GLU A 360 -3.20 -6.80 7.69
CA GLU A 360 -1.80 -7.09 8.09
C GLU A 360 -0.98 -5.80 8.17
N GLU A 361 -1.22 -4.87 7.26
CA GLU A 361 -0.63 -3.54 7.17
C GLU A 361 -1.72 -2.50 7.44
N GLY A 362 -1.37 -1.39 8.09
CA GLY A 362 -2.37 -0.37 8.40
C GLY A 362 -1.82 0.72 9.29
N SER A 363 -2.04 1.96 8.88
CA SER A 363 -1.81 3.16 9.67
C SER A 363 -3.15 3.79 10.08
N LEU A 364 -3.11 4.66 11.09
CA LEU A 364 -4.25 5.51 11.43
C LEU A 364 -4.55 6.55 10.35
N THR A 365 -3.58 6.85 9.48
CA THR A 365 -3.71 7.79 8.36
C THR A 365 -4.32 7.16 7.11
N ALA A 366 -4.45 5.84 7.05
CA ALA A 366 -4.94 5.15 5.86
C ALA A 366 -6.42 5.54 5.57
N HIS A 367 -6.68 6.00 4.35
CA HIS A 367 -8.00 6.45 3.87
C HIS A 367 -9.11 5.40 4.06
N VAL A 368 -8.76 4.11 4.09
CA VAL A 368 -9.70 3.01 4.40
C VAL A 368 -10.38 3.17 5.77
N THR A 369 -9.72 3.79 6.76
CA THR A 369 -10.28 3.97 8.10
C THR A 369 -11.40 5.01 8.14
N ILE A 370 -11.32 6.04 7.30
CA ILE A 370 -12.35 7.07 7.13
C ILE A 370 -13.61 6.43 6.56
N VAL A 371 -13.46 5.68 5.46
CA VAL A 371 -14.57 4.98 4.80
C VAL A 371 -15.19 3.93 5.72
N ALA A 372 -14.37 3.11 6.38
CA ALA A 372 -14.86 2.09 7.30
C ALA A 372 -15.63 2.68 8.50
N ARG A 373 -15.19 3.84 9.02
CA ARG A 373 -15.91 4.57 10.08
C ARG A 373 -17.27 5.06 9.60
N ALA A 374 -17.35 5.64 8.40
CA ALA A 374 -18.61 6.03 7.78
C ALA A 374 -19.52 4.81 7.50
N MET A 375 -18.91 3.63 7.27
CA MET A 375 -19.62 2.36 7.12
C MET A 375 -20.09 1.73 8.45
N GLY A 376 -19.58 2.19 9.59
CA GLY A 376 -19.79 1.54 10.88
C GLY A 376 -19.13 0.16 10.96
N VAL A 377 -18.11 -0.09 10.14
CA VAL A 377 -17.39 -1.36 10.05
C VAL A 377 -16.13 -1.29 10.92
N PRO A 378 -15.99 -2.12 11.97
CA PRO A 378 -14.78 -2.17 12.78
C PRO A 378 -13.56 -2.65 11.98
N VAL A 379 -12.40 -2.05 12.26
CA VAL A 379 -11.13 -2.34 11.57
C VAL A 379 -10.00 -2.55 12.57
N LEU A 380 -9.37 -3.72 12.51
CA LEU A 380 -8.16 -4.06 13.27
C LEU A 380 -6.97 -4.12 12.31
N GLY A 381 -5.98 -3.24 12.48
CA GLY A 381 -4.78 -3.18 11.64
C GLY A 381 -3.55 -3.82 12.27
N ARG A 382 -2.45 -3.89 11.51
CA ARG A 382 -1.14 -4.40 11.96
C ARG A 382 -1.18 -5.80 12.57
N VAL A 383 -2.05 -6.67 12.06
CA VAL A 383 -2.16 -8.06 12.50
C VAL A 383 -1.14 -8.91 11.75
N ARG A 384 -0.01 -9.20 12.40
CA ARG A 384 1.09 -9.95 11.77
C ARG A 384 0.69 -11.39 11.45
N ASP A 385 1.16 -11.90 10.30
CA ASP A 385 0.97 -13.27 9.84
C ASP A 385 -0.49 -13.76 9.79
N VAL A 386 -1.47 -12.87 9.53
CA VAL A 386 -2.90 -13.23 9.66
C VAL A 386 -3.28 -14.43 8.78
N ARG A 387 -2.69 -14.55 7.58
CA ARG A 387 -2.88 -15.68 6.66
C ARG A 387 -2.39 -17.02 7.21
N ARG A 388 -1.40 -16.99 8.10
CA ARG A 388 -0.88 -18.20 8.76
C ARG A 388 -1.72 -18.60 9.96
N LEU A 389 -2.36 -17.62 10.62
CA LEU A 389 -3.11 -17.81 11.86
C LEU A 389 -4.58 -18.20 11.59
N ILE A 390 -5.19 -17.64 10.55
CA ILE A 390 -6.61 -17.76 10.22
C ILE A 390 -6.81 -18.51 8.90
N GLY A 391 -7.73 -19.46 8.86
CA GLY A 391 -8.17 -20.16 7.65
C GLY A 391 -9.39 -19.49 6.99
N GLU A 392 -9.54 -19.68 5.68
CA GLU A 392 -10.75 -19.26 4.96
C GLU A 392 -11.97 -19.98 5.58
N GLY A 393 -13.00 -19.22 5.92
CA GLY A 393 -14.22 -19.75 6.55
C GLY A 393 -14.11 -20.00 8.05
N ASP A 394 -13.00 -19.67 8.72
CA ASP A 394 -12.95 -19.70 10.19
C ASP A 394 -13.95 -18.70 10.79
N LEU A 395 -14.65 -19.09 11.85
CA LEU A 395 -15.48 -18.15 12.62
C LEU A 395 -14.58 -17.21 13.44
N LEU A 396 -14.82 -15.92 13.32
CA LEU A 396 -14.07 -14.86 13.99
C LEU A 396 -14.97 -14.00 14.87
N LEU A 397 -14.51 -13.73 16.09
CA LEU A 397 -15.08 -12.72 17.00
C LEU A 397 -14.11 -11.55 17.08
N LEU A 398 -14.45 -10.47 16.38
CA LEU A 398 -13.65 -9.25 16.30
C LEU A 398 -14.09 -8.27 17.38
N ASP A 399 -13.20 -7.94 18.31
CA ASP A 399 -13.37 -6.86 19.29
C ASP A 399 -12.24 -5.84 19.16
N VAL A 400 -12.46 -4.85 18.31
CA VAL A 400 -11.47 -3.78 18.09
C VAL A 400 -11.39 -2.85 19.30
N THR A 401 -12.47 -2.72 20.09
CA THR A 401 -12.43 -1.96 21.34
C THR A 401 -11.41 -2.57 22.31
N ALA A 402 -11.38 -3.89 22.43
CA ALA A 402 -10.34 -4.63 23.17
C ALA A 402 -9.00 -4.75 22.43
N GLY A 403 -9.00 -4.51 21.11
CA GLY A 403 -7.83 -4.58 20.24
C GLY A 403 -7.42 -5.99 19.85
N ASN A 404 -8.37 -6.93 19.77
CA ASN A 404 -8.07 -8.33 19.43
C ASN A 404 -9.17 -8.95 18.57
N VAL A 405 -8.79 -9.99 17.83
CA VAL A 405 -9.72 -10.94 17.21
C VAL A 405 -9.52 -12.32 17.84
N PHE A 406 -10.61 -13.05 18.03
CA PHE A 406 -10.60 -14.45 18.41
C PHE A 406 -10.96 -15.30 17.21
N ALA A 407 -10.07 -16.23 16.83
CA ALA A 407 -10.32 -17.17 15.74
C ALA A 407 -10.69 -18.54 16.31
N ARG A 408 -11.65 -19.22 15.66
CA ARG A 408 -12.18 -20.53 16.07
C ARG A 408 -12.61 -20.53 17.55
N PRO A 409 -13.49 -19.60 17.96
CA PRO A 409 -13.94 -19.53 19.35
C PRO A 409 -14.60 -20.84 19.78
N SER A 410 -14.64 -21.08 21.10
CA SER A 410 -15.51 -22.12 21.63
C SER A 410 -16.95 -21.60 21.72
N THR A 411 -17.93 -22.51 21.78
CA THR A 411 -19.35 -22.14 21.96
C THR A 411 -19.58 -21.22 23.16
N ALA A 412 -18.88 -21.46 24.27
CA ALA A 412 -18.97 -20.59 25.45
C ALA A 412 -18.44 -19.17 25.20
N MET A 413 -17.41 -19.02 24.34
CA MET A 413 -16.91 -17.71 23.93
C MET A 413 -17.89 -17.00 22.98
N GLU A 414 -18.52 -17.74 22.07
CA GLU A 414 -19.56 -17.21 21.18
C GLU A 414 -20.75 -16.67 21.98
N GLU A 415 -21.30 -17.47 22.89
CA GLU A 415 -22.42 -17.06 23.76
C GLU A 415 -22.09 -15.82 24.61
N ALA A 416 -20.88 -15.78 25.18
CA ALA A 416 -20.41 -14.63 25.95
C ALA A 416 -20.26 -13.38 25.08
N PHE A 417 -19.76 -13.54 23.85
CA PHE A 417 -19.59 -12.44 22.89
C PHE A 417 -20.94 -11.92 22.39
N GLU A 418 -21.88 -12.80 22.06
CA GLU A 418 -23.25 -12.42 21.68
C GLU A 418 -23.96 -11.69 22.81
N THR A 419 -23.82 -12.17 24.05
CA THR A 419 -24.37 -11.49 25.23
C THR A 419 -23.76 -10.10 25.42
N ALA A 420 -22.45 -9.96 25.23
CA ALA A 420 -21.78 -8.67 25.30
C ALA A 420 -22.25 -7.72 24.17
N LEU A 421 -22.45 -8.24 22.96
CA LEU A 421 -22.94 -7.50 21.81
C LEU A 421 -24.39 -7.01 22.06
N ASP A 422 -25.28 -7.89 22.52
CA ASP A 422 -26.67 -7.57 22.85
C ASP A 422 -26.76 -6.55 24.00
N LEU A 423 -25.97 -6.72 25.07
CA LEU A 423 -25.91 -5.74 26.16
C LEU A 423 -25.44 -4.37 25.65
N ARG A 424 -24.49 -4.33 24.72
CA ARG A 424 -24.00 -3.10 24.10
C ARG A 424 -25.08 -2.47 23.21
N GLN A 425 -25.82 -3.26 22.43
CA GLN A 425 -26.95 -2.79 21.63
C GLN A 425 -28.09 -2.25 22.51
N LYS A 426 -28.47 -2.96 23.57
CA LYS A 426 -29.46 -2.51 24.56
C LYS A 426 -29.03 -1.21 25.23
N ARG A 427 -27.77 -1.09 25.64
CA ARG A 427 -27.22 0.18 26.17
C ARG A 427 -27.30 1.30 25.13
N LYS A 428 -26.96 1.02 23.87
CA LYS A 428 -27.06 2.00 22.77
C LYS A 428 -28.51 2.44 22.56
N ALA A 429 -29.49 1.54 22.65
CA ALA A 429 -30.91 1.86 22.56
C ALA A 429 -31.39 2.72 23.75
N VAL A 430 -30.95 2.38 24.96
CA VAL A 430 -31.22 3.20 26.17
C VAL A 430 -30.64 4.61 25.99
N PHE A 431 -29.40 4.73 25.52
CA PHE A 431 -28.78 6.04 25.29
C PHE A 431 -29.47 6.81 24.15
N ALA A 432 -29.88 6.14 23.08
CA ALA A 432 -30.66 6.77 22.01
C ALA A 432 -32.00 7.33 22.51
N ALA A 433 -32.65 6.66 23.48
CA ALA A 433 -33.86 7.18 24.11
C ALA A 433 -33.60 8.42 24.99
N LEU A 434 -32.38 8.59 25.51
CA LEU A 434 -31.98 9.77 26.28
C LEU A 434 -31.66 11.00 25.43
N LYS A 435 -31.62 10.86 24.09
CA LYS A 435 -31.30 11.94 23.16
C LYS A 435 -32.04 13.25 23.45
N ASN A 436 -33.35 13.18 23.73
CA ASN A 436 -34.18 14.38 23.94
C ASN A 436 -34.35 14.73 25.43
N VAL A 437 -33.65 14.03 26.33
CA VAL A 437 -33.75 14.26 27.77
C VAL A 437 -32.75 15.33 28.17
N ALA A 438 -33.22 16.38 28.85
CA ALA A 438 -32.35 17.46 29.30
C ALA A 438 -31.28 16.93 30.28
N PRO A 439 -30.00 17.30 30.11
CA PRO A 439 -28.91 16.86 30.98
C PRO A 439 -28.98 17.56 32.35
N VAL A 440 -29.75 16.99 33.26
CA VAL A 440 -29.98 17.52 34.61
C VAL A 440 -29.64 16.44 35.65
N THR A 441 -28.86 16.81 36.66
CA THR A 441 -28.51 15.92 37.78
C THR A 441 -29.74 15.61 38.65
N LYS A 442 -29.64 14.59 39.53
CA LYS A 442 -30.75 14.19 40.41
C LYS A 442 -31.20 15.29 41.38
N ASP A 443 -30.32 16.23 41.69
CA ASP A 443 -30.55 17.40 42.53
C ASP A 443 -30.90 18.68 41.74
N GLY A 444 -31.14 18.56 40.42
CA GLY A 444 -31.70 19.64 39.60
C GLY A 444 -30.69 20.57 38.92
N HIS A 445 -29.39 20.26 38.95
CA HIS A 445 -28.37 21.07 38.30
C HIS A 445 -28.27 20.72 36.80
N ARG A 446 -28.49 21.70 35.92
CA ARG A 446 -28.29 21.52 34.47
C ARG A 446 -26.81 21.57 34.14
N VAL A 447 -26.32 20.59 33.40
CA VAL A 447 -24.97 20.56 32.84
C VAL A 447 -25.03 20.66 31.33
N THR A 448 -24.09 21.35 30.70
CA THR A 448 -24.03 21.43 29.23
C THR A 448 -23.30 20.21 28.69
N VAL A 449 -23.93 19.45 27.81
CA VAL A 449 -23.34 18.28 27.16
C VAL A 449 -23.12 18.60 25.70
N MET A 450 -21.86 18.73 25.30
CA MET A 450 -21.48 19.14 23.95
C MET A 450 -20.66 18.06 23.25
N VAL A 451 -20.69 18.06 21.92
CA VAL A 451 -19.90 17.14 21.09
C VAL A 451 -18.51 17.72 20.85
N ASN A 452 -17.52 16.85 20.86
CA ASN A 452 -16.22 17.13 20.27
C ASN A 452 -16.25 16.68 18.82
N ALA A 453 -15.97 17.58 17.90
CA ALA A 453 -15.95 17.36 16.46
C ALA A 453 -14.57 17.70 15.89
N GLY A 454 -14.21 17.12 14.76
CA GLY A 454 -13.06 17.53 13.96
C GLY A 454 -13.34 17.55 12.46
N LEU A 455 -14.48 16.99 12.05
CA LEU A 455 -14.94 16.87 10.67
C LEU A 455 -16.30 17.54 10.49
N ARG A 456 -16.63 17.86 9.24
CA ARG A 456 -17.98 18.31 8.85
C ARG A 456 -19.02 17.24 9.17
N ASP A 457 -18.71 15.97 8.90
CA ASP A 457 -19.60 14.84 9.15
C ASP A 457 -19.91 14.67 10.64
N ASP A 458 -18.99 15.05 11.53
CA ASP A 458 -19.23 14.99 12.99
C ASP A 458 -20.35 15.94 13.44
N VAL A 459 -20.69 16.96 12.65
CA VAL A 459 -21.77 17.90 13.00
C VAL A 459 -23.13 17.21 12.96
N SER A 460 -23.30 16.20 12.10
CA SER A 460 -24.50 15.34 12.11
C SER A 460 -24.71 14.62 13.46
N ALA A 461 -23.63 14.42 14.24
CA ALA A 461 -23.72 13.83 15.57
C ALA A 461 -24.49 14.72 16.54
N LEU A 462 -24.59 16.04 16.32
CA LEU A 462 -25.41 16.92 17.14
C LEU A 462 -26.87 16.47 17.15
N ASP A 463 -27.40 16.19 15.96
CA ASP A 463 -28.79 15.77 15.80
C ASP A 463 -28.99 14.33 16.22
N VAL A 464 -27.98 13.46 16.12
CA VAL A 464 -28.10 12.06 16.55
C VAL A 464 -28.03 11.94 18.07
N THR A 465 -27.22 12.76 18.73
CA THR A 465 -26.94 12.66 20.17
C THR A 465 -27.81 13.56 21.04
N GLY A 466 -28.38 14.64 20.48
CA GLY A 466 -29.15 15.63 21.24
C GLY A 466 -28.27 16.57 22.06
N ALA A 467 -27.02 16.75 21.66
CA ALA A 467 -26.07 17.61 22.35
C ALA A 467 -26.50 19.09 22.30
N ASP A 468 -26.15 19.84 23.35
CA ASP A 468 -26.40 21.28 23.47
C ASP A 468 -25.58 22.10 22.45
N GLY A 469 -24.56 21.52 21.83
CA GLY A 469 -23.72 22.15 20.79
C GLY A 469 -22.39 21.44 20.57
N ILE A 470 -21.45 22.13 19.92
CA ILE A 470 -20.07 21.65 19.70
C ILE A 470 -19.15 22.35 20.69
N GLY A 471 -18.65 21.61 21.67
CA GLY A 471 -17.82 22.14 22.76
C GLY A 471 -16.34 22.21 22.39
N LEU A 472 -15.96 21.50 21.33
CA LEU A 472 -14.63 21.54 20.76
C LEU A 472 -14.72 21.13 19.29
N PHE A 473 -14.53 22.08 18.38
CA PHE A 473 -14.27 21.81 16.98
C PHE A 473 -12.75 21.88 16.74
N ARG A 474 -12.16 20.71 16.52
CA ARG A 474 -10.74 20.52 16.22
C ARG A 474 -10.47 20.96 14.79
N THR A 475 -9.79 22.09 14.63
CA THR A 475 -9.50 22.63 13.30
C THR A 475 -8.27 21.99 12.68
N GLU A 476 -7.54 21.12 13.38
CA GLU A 476 -6.27 20.56 12.93
C GLU A 476 -6.43 19.53 11.82
N PHE A 477 -7.61 18.90 11.74
CA PHE A 477 -7.83 17.80 10.82
C PHE A 477 -7.64 18.24 9.36
N GLN A 478 -8.25 19.35 8.96
CA GLN A 478 -8.06 19.97 7.64
C GLN A 478 -6.61 20.34 7.32
N PHE A 479 -5.75 20.55 8.32
CA PHE A 479 -4.32 20.77 8.11
C PHE A 479 -3.59 19.43 7.91
N LEU A 480 -3.96 18.41 8.68
CA LEU A 480 -3.33 17.08 8.63
C LEU A 480 -3.62 16.34 7.32
N VAL A 481 -4.83 16.49 6.75
CA VAL A 481 -5.22 15.79 5.52
C VAL A 481 -5.00 16.59 4.25
N SER A 482 -4.67 17.88 4.37
CA SER A 482 -4.40 18.69 3.18
C SER A 482 -2.97 18.51 2.70
N ALA A 483 -2.80 18.45 1.39
CA ALA A 483 -1.49 18.42 0.74
C ALA A 483 -0.70 19.73 0.91
N THR A 484 -1.41 20.81 1.20
CA THR A 484 -0.87 22.17 1.29
C THR A 484 -1.57 22.89 2.42
N LEU A 485 -1.00 24.00 2.91
CA LEU A 485 -1.68 24.83 3.89
C LEU A 485 -3.11 25.19 3.42
N PRO A 486 -4.16 24.85 4.17
CA PRO A 486 -5.54 25.16 3.78
C PRO A 486 -5.74 26.66 3.57
N SER A 487 -6.20 27.04 2.37
CA SER A 487 -6.49 28.43 2.04
C SER A 487 -7.60 29.00 2.94
N ARG A 488 -7.55 30.32 3.17
CA ARG A 488 -8.58 31.05 3.94
C ARG A 488 -9.99 30.71 3.45
N ASP A 489 -10.20 30.71 2.14
CA ASP A 489 -11.53 30.49 1.55
C ASP A 489 -12.02 29.05 1.75
N ARG A 490 -11.11 28.07 1.93
CA ARG A 490 -11.45 26.68 2.28
C ARG A 490 -11.84 26.57 3.76
N GLN A 491 -11.05 27.19 4.65
CA GLN A 491 -11.34 27.23 6.08
C GLN A 491 -12.65 27.96 6.37
N GLN A 492 -12.88 29.11 5.72
CA GLN A 492 -14.11 29.89 5.85
C GLN A 492 -15.34 29.08 5.43
N ARG A 493 -15.27 28.33 4.31
CA ARG A 493 -16.36 27.45 3.88
C ARG A 493 -16.65 26.38 4.91
N LEU A 494 -15.62 25.70 5.42
CA LEU A 494 -15.79 24.70 6.48
C LEU A 494 -16.46 25.30 7.73
N TYR A 495 -15.96 26.42 8.25
CA TYR A 495 -16.52 27.04 9.46
C TYR A 495 -17.96 27.50 9.24
N LYS A 496 -18.26 28.05 8.05
CA LYS A 496 -19.62 28.44 7.67
C LYS A 496 -20.55 27.22 7.67
N ASP A 497 -20.17 26.15 6.99
CA ASP A 497 -20.97 24.92 6.91
C ASP A 497 -21.22 24.31 8.30
N VAL A 498 -20.21 24.30 9.17
CA VAL A 498 -20.32 23.83 10.56
C VAL A 498 -21.30 24.69 11.36
N LEU A 499 -21.23 26.01 11.22
CA LEU A 499 -22.16 26.94 11.88
C LEU A 499 -23.59 26.78 11.35
N GLU A 500 -23.77 26.67 10.04
CA GLU A 500 -25.07 26.46 9.41
C GLU A 500 -25.72 25.14 9.87
N ALA A 501 -24.93 24.06 9.94
CA ALA A 501 -25.42 22.77 10.42
C ALA A 501 -25.66 22.73 11.94
N ALA A 502 -24.90 23.50 12.73
CA ALA A 502 -25.14 23.63 14.17
C ALA A 502 -26.43 24.44 14.47
N GLY A 503 -26.84 25.35 13.58
CA GLY A 503 -27.99 26.23 13.78
C GLY A 503 -27.75 27.18 14.95
N ASP A 504 -28.72 27.29 15.86
CA ASP A 504 -28.61 28.15 17.06
C ASP A 504 -27.70 27.57 18.16
N ARG A 505 -27.19 26.35 17.98
CA ARG A 505 -26.36 25.69 19.00
C ARG A 505 -24.93 26.26 18.98
N PRO A 506 -24.33 26.53 20.15
CA PRO A 506 -22.97 27.07 20.24
C PRO A 506 -21.93 26.12 19.63
N VAL A 507 -20.94 26.70 18.96
CA VAL A 507 -19.78 26.01 18.39
C VAL A 507 -18.50 26.68 18.90
N ILE A 508 -17.62 25.89 19.50
CA ILE A 508 -16.33 26.35 20.01
C ILE A 508 -15.24 25.84 19.07
N PHE A 509 -14.80 26.69 18.15
CA PHE A 509 -13.63 26.39 17.32
C PHE A 509 -12.35 26.55 18.13
N ARG A 510 -11.51 25.51 18.11
CA ARG A 510 -10.15 25.59 18.63
C ARG A 510 -9.22 25.96 17.50
N THR A 511 -8.39 26.99 17.71
CA THR A 511 -7.31 27.34 16.79
C THR A 511 -6.35 26.17 16.62
N VAL A 512 -5.61 26.16 15.52
CA VAL A 512 -4.82 25.02 15.10
C VAL A 512 -3.82 24.53 16.17
N ASP A 513 -3.96 23.27 16.60
CA ASP A 513 -3.10 22.51 17.54
C ASP A 513 -2.26 21.43 16.81
N ILE A 514 -1.32 21.91 15.98
CA ILE A 514 -0.35 21.12 15.19
C ILE A 514 1.09 21.35 15.70
N GLY A 515 2.03 20.50 15.30
CA GLY A 515 3.42 20.50 15.80
C GLY A 515 3.69 19.38 16.80
N GLY A 516 4.97 19.09 17.03
CA GLY A 516 5.42 17.93 17.80
C GLY A 516 5.13 16.60 17.11
N ASP A 517 4.27 15.76 17.71
CA ASP A 517 3.89 14.42 17.21
C ASP A 517 2.99 14.46 15.96
N LYS A 518 2.44 15.62 15.64
CA LYS A 518 1.54 15.87 14.51
C LYS A 518 2.25 16.70 13.44
N ALA A 519 3.24 16.08 12.81
CA ALA A 519 4.00 16.70 11.73
C ALA A 519 3.09 17.00 10.53
N LEU A 520 3.17 18.23 10.01
CA LEU A 520 2.49 18.61 8.79
C LEU A 520 3.42 18.40 7.59
N PRO A 521 2.97 17.74 6.51
CA PRO A 521 3.84 17.39 5.39
C PRO A 521 4.49 18.60 4.69
N TYR A 522 3.82 19.75 4.73
CA TYR A 522 4.21 20.98 4.05
C TYR A 522 4.87 22.04 4.98
N LEU A 523 5.17 21.68 6.24
CA LEU A 523 6.01 22.50 7.13
C LEU A 523 7.42 21.89 7.16
N ASN A 524 8.45 22.74 7.03
CA ASN A 524 9.86 22.30 6.96
C ASN A 524 10.27 21.36 8.12
N LYS A 525 11.05 20.34 7.79
CA LYS A 525 11.53 19.29 8.72
C LYS A 525 12.59 19.73 9.74
N ASP A 526 13.17 20.92 9.58
CA ASP A 526 14.15 21.47 10.54
C ASP A 526 13.55 21.65 11.95
N ASP A 527 12.22 21.56 12.06
CA ASP A 527 11.40 21.74 13.26
C ASP A 527 11.09 20.41 13.99
N ALA A 528 11.54 19.26 13.46
CA ALA A 528 11.09 17.93 13.88
C ALA A 528 12.00 17.24 14.92
N ASP A 529 13.20 17.75 15.18
CA ASP A 529 14.17 17.13 16.09
C ASP A 529 14.03 17.67 17.53
N GLU A 530 12.81 17.60 18.06
CA GLU A 530 12.52 17.99 19.45
C GLU A 530 12.62 16.77 20.39
N GLU A 531 13.44 16.87 21.43
CA GLU A 531 13.60 15.82 22.45
C GLU A 531 12.27 15.48 23.14
N ASN A 532 11.37 16.46 23.30
CA ASN A 532 10.03 16.24 23.82
C ASN A 532 8.96 17.03 23.04
N PRO A 533 8.35 16.41 22.01
CA PRO A 533 7.30 17.01 21.19
C PRO A 533 6.05 17.48 21.95
N ALA A 534 5.77 16.91 23.13
CA ALA A 534 4.64 17.34 23.95
C ALA A 534 4.91 18.65 24.69
N MET A 535 6.18 18.94 25.00
CA MET A 535 6.61 20.18 25.67
C MET A 535 7.18 21.23 24.72
N GLY A 536 7.38 20.89 23.44
CA GLY A 536 8.05 21.72 22.45
C GLY A 536 7.15 22.65 21.64
N TRP A 537 7.47 22.81 20.37
CA TRP A 537 6.94 23.83 19.48
C TRP A 537 5.66 23.38 18.79
N ARG A 538 4.53 23.62 19.47
CA ARG A 538 3.20 23.19 19.04
C ARG A 538 2.12 24.22 19.29
N ALA A 539 0.98 24.02 18.63
CA ALA A 539 -0.26 24.77 18.81
C ALA A 539 -0.05 26.29 18.70
N ILE A 540 -0.47 27.03 19.72
CA ILE A 540 -0.38 28.50 19.74
C ILE A 540 1.06 29.01 19.58
N ARG A 541 2.07 28.26 20.05
CA ARG A 541 3.48 28.67 19.93
C ARG A 541 3.90 28.71 18.45
N LEU A 542 3.57 27.65 17.72
CA LEU A 542 3.79 27.56 16.29
C LEU A 542 2.96 28.60 15.53
N ALA A 543 1.69 28.76 15.88
CA ALA A 543 0.78 29.68 15.19
C ALA A 543 1.15 31.16 15.35
N LEU A 544 1.74 31.54 16.49
CA LEU A 544 2.19 32.91 16.74
C LEU A 544 3.52 33.24 16.04
N GLU A 545 4.38 32.25 15.85
CA GLU A 545 5.71 32.44 15.26
C GLU A 545 5.68 32.35 13.72
N ARG A 546 4.86 31.46 13.17
CA ARG A 546 4.65 31.32 11.73
C ARG A 546 3.70 32.41 11.23
N ASP A 547 4.28 33.54 10.83
CA ASP A 547 3.55 34.69 10.28
C ASP A 547 2.58 34.26 9.17
N GLY A 548 1.27 34.45 9.43
CA GLY A 548 0.20 34.13 8.49
C GLY A 548 -0.69 32.97 8.92
N LEU A 549 -0.20 31.98 9.69
CA LEU A 549 -1.01 30.82 10.10
C LEU A 549 -2.23 31.24 10.94
N MET A 550 -1.96 32.00 12.00
CA MET A 550 -2.99 32.55 12.89
C MET A 550 -3.84 33.67 12.25
N LYS A 551 -3.35 34.30 11.19
CA LYS A 551 -4.09 35.37 10.47
C LYS A 551 -5.03 34.82 9.39
N VAL A 552 -4.66 33.68 8.79
CA VAL A 552 -5.44 33.00 7.74
C VAL A 552 -6.60 32.20 8.35
N GLN A 553 -6.36 31.59 9.50
CA GLN A 553 -7.41 31.00 10.35
C GLN A 553 -8.22 32.11 11.03
#